data_AF-A0A0B7BXZ7-F1
#
_entry.id   AF-A0A0B7BXZ7-F1
#
_cell.length_a   1.000
_cell.length_b   1.000
_cell.length_c   1.000
_cell.angle_alpha   90.00
_cell.angle_beta   90.00
_cell.angle_gamma   90.00
#
_symmetry.space_group_name_H-M   'P 1'
#
loop_
_entity.id
_entity.type
_entity.pdbx_description
1 polymer ?
#
loop_
_entity_poly.entity_id
_entity_poly.type
_entity_poly.pdbx_seq_one_letter_code
_entity_poly.pdbx_strand_id
1 'polypeptide(L)' 'LKDYVERMKEKQEAIFYVAGNSRAEVEASPFVERLLKKGYEVLFLTEPVDEYCIQAMPEYEGKKFQNV' A
#
# COMPACT_ATOMS: atom_id res chain seq x y z
N LEU A 1 1.62 -0.98 -10.01
CA LEU A 1 2.85 -0.67 -9.23
C LEU A 1 3.65 0.43 -9.88
N LYS A 2 4.02 0.32 -11.17
CA LYS A 2 4.67 1.41 -11.92
C LYS A 2 4.00 2.77 -11.71
N ASP A 3 2.69 2.85 -11.96
CA ASP A 3 1.97 4.13 -11.84
C ASP A 3 1.89 4.63 -10.38
N TYR A 4 1.94 3.72 -9.39
CA TYR A 4 2.03 4.11 -7.99
C TYR A 4 3.38 4.79 -7.73
N VAL A 5 4.48 4.20 -8.23
CA VAL A 5 5.84 4.76 -8.08
C VAL A 5 5.95 6.12 -8.76
N GLU A 6 5.35 6.30 -9.93
CA GLU A 6 5.30 7.58 -10.64
C GLU A 6 4.54 8.67 -9.84
N ARG A 7 3.57 8.28 -9.02
CA ARG A 7 2.79 9.18 -8.15
C ARG A 7 3.35 9.31 -6.73
N MET A 8 4.44 8.64 -6.39
CA MET A 8 5.05 8.70 -5.06
C MET A 8 5.49 10.13 -4.73
N LYS A 9 5.30 10.53 -3.48
CA LYS A 9 5.78 11.82 -2.99
C LYS A 9 7.31 11.86 -2.95
N GLU A 10 7.88 13.06 -3.10
CA GLU A 10 9.30 13.27 -2.81
C GLU A 10 9.62 12.79 -1.39
N LYS A 11 10.69 11.99 -1.26
CA LYS A 11 11.14 11.32 -0.02
C LYS A 11 10.28 10.16 0.46
N GLN A 12 9.31 9.69 -0.32
CA GLN A 12 8.63 8.44 -0.01
C GLN A 12 9.56 7.25 -0.32
N GLU A 13 9.88 6.45 0.70
CA GLU A 13 10.81 5.33 0.61
C GLU A 13 10.11 3.97 0.51
N ALA A 14 8.81 3.92 0.81
CA ALA A 14 8.02 2.70 0.83
C ALA A 14 6.72 2.81 0.02
N ILE A 15 6.27 1.68 -0.50
CA ILE A 15 4.94 1.48 -1.06
C ILE A 15 4.02 1.07 0.08
N PHE A 16 3.06 1.93 0.43
CA PHE A 16 2.12 1.65 1.51
C PHE A 16 1.01 0.76 0.98
N TYR A 17 0.70 -0.28 1.75
CA TYR A 17 -0.40 -1.18 1.44
C TYR A 17 -1.11 -1.58 2.73
N VAL A 18 -2.38 -1.95 2.59
CA VAL A 18 -3.18 -2.55 3.66
C VAL A 18 -3.86 -3.78 3.09
N ALA A 19 -3.84 -4.86 3.87
CA ALA A 19 -4.53 -6.10 3.53
C ALA A 19 -5.79 -6.25 4.40
N GLY A 20 -6.88 -6.70 3.81
CA GLY A 20 -8.15 -6.93 4.53
C GLY A 20 -9.15 -7.71 3.70
N ASN A 21 -10.30 -8.03 4.27
CA ASN A 21 -11.26 -8.92 3.60
C ASN A 21 -12.21 -8.17 2.66
N SER A 22 -12.23 -6.83 2.73
CA SER A 22 -13.05 -6.00 1.86
C SER A 22 -12.49 -4.59 1.74
N ARG A 23 -12.80 -3.93 0.61
CA ARG A 23 -12.43 -2.52 0.40
C ARG A 23 -12.98 -1.59 1.48
N ALA A 24 -14.23 -1.80 1.89
CA ALA A 24 -14.87 -0.96 2.90
C ALA A 24 -14.17 -1.04 4.26
N GLU A 25 -13.71 -2.23 4.64
CA GLU A 25 -12.96 -2.47 5.88
C GLU A 25 -11.62 -1.73 5.86
N VAL A 26 -10.83 -1.91 4.79
CA VAL A 26 -9.51 -1.29 4.71
C VAL A 26 -9.58 0.23 4.55
N GLU A 27 -10.59 0.75 3.85
CA GLU A 27 -10.80 2.19 3.68
C GLU A 27 -11.24 2.87 4.99
N ALA A 28 -11.95 2.15 5.87
CA ALA A 28 -12.33 2.62 7.21
C ALA A 28 -11.18 2.54 8.24
N SER A 29 -9.99 2.06 7.86
CA SER A 29 -8.85 1.97 8.76
C SER A 29 -8.33 3.37 9.15
N PRO A 30 -8.13 3.64 10.46
CA PRO A 30 -7.59 4.93 10.91
C PRO A 30 -6.15 5.17 10.41
N PHE A 31 -5.40 4.10 10.12
CA PHE A 31 -4.05 4.19 9.57
C PHE A 31 -4.07 4.68 8.12
N VAL A 32 -4.99 4.14 7.32
CA VAL A 32 -5.22 4.54 5.92
C VAL A 32 -5.70 5.98 5.87
N GLU A 33 -6.69 6.37 6.68
CA GLU A 33 -7.21 7.73 6.71
C GLU A 33 -6.10 8.75 7.02
N ARG A 34 -5.21 8.42 7.97
CA ARG A 34 -4.09 9.30 8.33
C ARG A 34 -3.09 9.47 7.19
N LEU A 35 -2.83 8.42 6.42
CA LEU A 35 -1.92 8.46 5.27
C LEU A 35 -2.53 9.23 4.10
N LEU A 36 -3.80 8.98 3.80
CA LEU A 36 -4.56 9.71 2.79
C LEU A 36 -4.63 11.22 3.12
N LYS A 37 -4.86 11.59 4.39
CA LYS A 37 -4.82 13.00 4.84
C LYS A 37 -3.44 13.63 4.66
N LYS A 38 -2.38 12.84 4.81
CA LYS A 38 -1.00 13.26 4.51
C LYS A 38 -0.70 13.20 3.01
N GLY A 39 -1.65 12.80 2.18
CA GLY A 39 -1.57 12.67 0.71
C GLY A 39 -0.70 11.52 0.23
N TYR A 40 -0.46 10.50 1.05
CA TYR A 40 0.15 9.26 0.59
C TYR A 40 -0.92 8.36 -0.02
N GLU A 41 -0.61 7.76 -1.17
CA GLU A 41 -1.43 6.70 -1.75
C GLU A 41 -1.22 5.40 -0.94
N VAL A 42 -2.27 4.58 -0.82
CA VAL A 42 -2.21 3.28 -0.14
C VAL A 42 -2.85 2.24 -1.05
N LEU A 43 -2.16 1.12 -1.29
CA LEU A 43 -2.68 -0.01 -2.05
C LEU A 43 -3.62 -0.83 -1.16
N PHE A 44 -4.80 -1.14 -1.67
CA PHE A 44 -5.77 -1.99 -0.99
C PHE A 44 -5.65 -3.40 -1.54
N LEU A 45 -5.21 -4.32 -0.69
CA LEU A 45 -5.05 -5.73 -1.00
C LEU A 45 -6.25 -6.46 -0.38
N THR A 46 -7.22 -6.80 -1.19
CA THR A 46 -8.47 -7.43 -0.72
C THR A 46 -8.56 -8.90 -1.07
N GLU A 47 -7.64 -9.40 -1.89
CA GLU A 47 -7.64 -10.77 -2.33
C GLU A 47 -6.65 -11.60 -1.51
N PRO A 48 -6.98 -12.85 -1.12
CA PRO A 48 -6.06 -13.72 -0.40
C PRO A 48 -4.73 -13.97 -1.13
N VAL A 49 -4.72 -13.90 -2.47
CA VAL A 49 -3.52 -14.06 -3.29
C VAL A 49 -2.54 -12.89 -3.11
N ASP A 50 -3.03 -11.69 -2.76
CA ASP A 50 -2.22 -10.49 -2.67
C ASP A 50 -1.16 -10.60 -1.56
N GLU A 51 -1.49 -11.25 -0.44
CA GLU A 51 -0.57 -11.46 0.67
C GLU A 51 0.63 -12.32 0.25
N TYR A 52 0.37 -13.38 -0.51
CA TYR A 52 1.43 -14.21 -1.09
C TYR A 52 2.26 -13.44 -2.11
N CYS A 53 1.64 -12.60 -2.93
CA CYS A 53 2.35 -11.77 -3.92
C CYS A 53 3.32 -10.79 -3.25
N ILE A 54 2.91 -10.12 -2.17
CA ILE A 54 3.77 -9.20 -1.42
C ILE A 54 4.89 -9.93 -0.68
N GLN A 55 4.62 -11.12 -0.13
CA GLN A 55 5.68 -11.94 0.50
C GLN A 55 6.71 -12.42 -0.52
N ALA A 56 6.28 -12.77 -1.74
CA ALA A 56 7.16 -13.20 -2.83
C ALA A 56 7.94 -12.03 -3.47
N MET A 57 7.47 -10.80 -3.32
CA MET A 57 8.06 -9.60 -3.90
C MET A 57 8.43 -8.59 -2.79
N PRO A 58 9.64 -8.69 -2.22
CA PRO A 58 10.04 -7.89 -1.06
C PRO A 58 10.16 -6.39 -1.36
N GLU A 59 10.44 -6.03 -2.62
CA GLU A 59 10.53 -4.66 -3.09
C GLU A 59 10.17 -4.56 -4.58
N TYR A 60 9.78 -3.36 -5.00
CA TYR A 60 9.50 -3.01 -6.38
C TYR A 60 10.27 -1.72 -6.71
N GLU A 61 11.15 -1.77 -7.72
CA GLU A 61 12.03 -0.64 -8.10
C GLU A 61 12.84 -0.05 -6.92
N GLY A 62 13.32 -0.92 -6.02
CA GLY A 62 14.07 -0.53 -4.81
C GLY A 62 13.20 0.10 -3.71
N LYS A 63 11.87 0.11 -3.87
CA LYS A 63 10.91 0.55 -2.87
C LYS A 63 10.31 -0.66 -2.16
N LYS A 64 10.46 -0.71 -0.83
CA LYS A 64 9.90 -1.79 -0.02
C LYS A 64 8.41 -1.62 0.18
N PHE A 65 7.71 -2.74 0.35
CA PHE A 65 6.31 -2.73 0.76
C PHE A 65 6.21 -2.54 2.28
N GLN A 66 5.35 -1.63 2.71
CA GLN A 66 5.07 -1.36 4.12
C GLN A 66 3.58 -1.53 4.41
N ASN A 67 3.27 -2.46 5.30
CA ASN A 67 1.92 -2.66 5.83
C ASN A 67 1.56 -1.52 6.80
N VAL A 68 0.34 -0.99 6.70
CA VAL A 68 -0.15 0.15 7.49
C VAL A 68 -1.49 -0.11 8.16
#